data_AF-A0A7X8GI27-F1
#
_entry.id   AF-A0A7X8GI27-F1
#
_cell.length_a   1.000
_cell.length_b   1.000
_cell.length_c   1.000
_cell.angle_alpha   90.00
_cell.angle_beta   90.00
_cell.angle_gamma   90.00
#
_symmetry.space_group_name_H-M   'P 1'
#
loop_
_entity.id
_entity.type
_entity.pdbx_description
1 polymer ?
#
loop_
_entity_poly.entity_id
_entity_poly.type
_entity_poly.pdbx_seq_one_letter_code
_entity_poly.pdbx_strand_id
1 'polypeptide(L)'
;MHQHHSGSKGHHHDHHHDHGHDAHEYDHEQPAARKPVALSKKEKLILRIRHSIRHNSEHGDSYKTMAREAEELSGNEAAQLILSAGEMTAIQNERLEKALRLLEGIDDSDDRP
;
A
#
# COMPACT_ATOMS: atom_id res chain seq x y z
N MET A 1 -32.60 10.43 -47.02
CA MET A 1 -33.22 11.00 -45.81
C MET A 1 -34.10 9.94 -45.18
N HIS A 2 -33.83 9.61 -43.91
CA HIS A 2 -34.64 8.86 -42.92
C HIS A 2 -34.89 7.35 -43.20
N GLN A 3 -34.14 6.43 -42.58
CA GLN A 3 -34.14 5.96 -41.18
C GLN A 3 -35.01 4.70 -41.01
N HIS A 4 -34.36 3.53 -41.02
CA HIS A 4 -34.90 2.28 -40.47
C HIS A 4 -34.38 2.12 -39.05
N HIS A 5 -35.29 2.17 -38.07
CA HIS A 5 -34.98 1.84 -36.68
C HIS A 5 -34.87 0.31 -36.52
N SER A 6 -33.65 -0.19 -36.36
CA SER A 6 -33.41 -1.47 -35.70
C SER A 6 -33.48 -1.27 -34.19
N GLY A 7 -34.56 -1.74 -33.58
CA GLY A 7 -34.68 -1.83 -32.13
C GLY A 7 -33.82 -2.98 -31.60
N SER A 8 -32.55 -2.69 -31.30
CA SER A 8 -31.70 -3.57 -30.51
C SER A 8 -31.96 -3.31 -29.02
N LYS A 9 -32.54 -4.30 -28.36
CA LYS A 9 -32.61 -4.41 -26.90
C LYS A 9 -31.21 -4.79 -26.40
N GLY A 10 -30.55 -3.86 -25.72
CA GLY A 10 -29.30 -4.10 -24.99
C GLY A 10 -29.41 -3.41 -23.63
N HIS A 11 -29.42 -4.22 -22.57
CA HIS A 11 -29.73 -3.82 -21.20
C HIS A 11 -28.62 -2.92 -20.61
N HIS A 12 -29.00 -1.71 -20.20
CA HIS A 12 -28.19 -0.91 -19.28
C HIS A 12 -28.36 -1.49 -17.87
N HIS A 13 -27.30 -2.08 -17.32
CA HIS A 13 -27.22 -2.35 -15.89
C HIS A 13 -26.71 -1.09 -15.18
N ASP A 14 -27.65 -0.22 -14.80
CA ASP A 14 -27.43 0.76 -13.74
C ASP A 14 -27.28 0.00 -12.42
N HIS A 15 -26.05 -0.06 -11.90
CA HIS A 15 -25.81 -0.48 -10.53
C HIS A 15 -26.04 0.71 -9.59
N HIS A 16 -27.31 0.95 -9.27
CA HIS A 16 -27.68 1.72 -8.08
C HIS A 16 -27.36 0.88 -6.84
N HIS A 17 -26.32 1.26 -6.10
CA HIS A 17 -26.18 0.84 -4.71
C HIS A 17 -26.99 1.80 -3.84
N ASP A 18 -28.20 1.38 -3.51
CA ASP A 18 -29.04 1.96 -2.48
C ASP A 18 -28.43 1.65 -1.10
N HIS A 19 -28.12 2.69 -0.33
CA HIS A 19 -27.72 2.58 1.07
C HIS A 19 -28.98 2.51 1.94
N GLY A 20 -29.60 1.33 1.97
CA GLY A 20 -30.63 0.98 2.94
C GLY A 20 -30.01 0.77 4.32
N HIS A 21 -30.24 1.71 5.24
CA HIS A 21 -29.97 1.58 6.66
C HIS A 21 -30.89 0.52 7.28
N ASP A 22 -30.36 -0.66 7.58
CA ASP A 22 -31.02 -1.60 8.50
C ASP A 22 -30.41 -1.49 9.90
N ALA A 23 -31.25 -1.03 10.82
CA ALA A 23 -30.97 -0.99 12.24
C ALA A 23 -31.06 -2.41 12.81
N HIS A 24 -29.94 -2.95 13.25
CA HIS A 24 -29.93 -4.08 14.18
C HIS A 24 -29.41 -3.60 15.54
N GLU A 25 -30.37 -3.43 16.46
CA GLU A 25 -30.14 -3.46 17.89
C GLU A 25 -29.53 -4.82 18.26
N TYR A 26 -28.26 -4.81 18.65
CA TYR A 26 -27.67 -5.88 19.43
C TYR A 26 -27.29 -5.32 20.80
N ASP A 27 -28.20 -5.53 21.74
CA ASP A 27 -27.89 -5.57 23.15
C ASP A 27 -26.93 -6.74 23.40
N HIS A 28 -25.66 -6.41 23.56
CA HIS A 28 -24.67 -7.31 24.10
C HIS A 28 -24.11 -6.66 25.36
N GLU A 29 -24.62 -7.10 26.51
CA GLU A 29 -23.93 -6.99 27.79
C GLU A 29 -22.47 -7.42 27.58
N GLN A 30 -21.55 -6.45 27.59
CA GLN A 30 -20.13 -6.73 27.42
C GLN A 30 -19.60 -7.36 28.71
N PRO A 31 -19.09 -8.62 28.68
CA PRO A 31 -18.28 -9.12 29.77
C PRO A 31 -16.98 -8.33 29.76
N ALA A 32 -16.81 -7.41 30.73
CA ALA A 32 -15.59 -6.65 31.06
C ALA A 32 -14.51 -6.72 29.97
N ALA A 33 -14.78 -6.05 28.84
CA ALA A 33 -13.90 -6.09 27.69
C ALA A 33 -12.55 -5.53 28.12
N ARG A 34 -11.51 -6.35 28.02
CA ARG A 34 -10.11 -5.94 28.15
C ARG A 34 -9.95 -4.64 27.36
N LYS A 35 -9.67 -3.53 28.04
CA LYS A 35 -9.48 -2.22 27.39
C LYS A 35 -8.49 -2.43 26.23
N PRO A 36 -8.85 -2.09 24.98
CA PRO A 36 -7.87 -2.16 23.89
C PRO A 36 -6.71 -1.26 24.30
N VAL A 37 -5.51 -1.84 24.34
CA VAL A 37 -4.28 -1.09 24.63
C VAL A 37 -4.10 -0.12 23.46
N ALA A 38 -4.54 1.12 23.64
CA ALA A 38 -4.42 2.14 22.62
C ALA A 38 -2.93 2.49 22.47
N LEU A 39 -2.38 2.20 21.30
CA LEU A 39 -0.99 2.54 20.98
C LEU A 39 -0.75 4.04 21.16
N SER A 40 0.39 4.38 21.75
CA SER A 40 0.91 5.74 21.80
C SER A 40 1.16 6.29 20.40
N LYS A 41 1.28 7.61 20.29
CA LYS A 41 1.63 8.27 19.01
C LYS A 41 2.96 7.76 18.44
N LYS A 42 3.93 7.50 19.32
CA LYS A 42 5.24 6.96 18.96
C LYS A 42 5.14 5.55 18.39
N GLU A 43 4.41 4.65 19.05
CA GLU A 43 4.22 3.27 18.58
C GLU A 43 3.47 3.22 17.25
N LYS A 44 2.46 4.08 17.06
CA LYS A 44 1.75 4.20 15.77
C LYS A 44 2.69 4.65 14.65
N LEU A 45 3.59 5.59 14.91
CA LEU A 45 4.57 6.03 13.92
C LEU A 45 5.57 4.91 13.57
N ILE A 46 6.09 4.21 14.57
CA ILE A 46 6.98 3.05 14.39
C ILE A 46 6.33 1.99 13.51
N LEU A 47 5.07 1.62 13.79
CA LEU A 47 4.35 0.63 12.99
C LEU A 47 4.16 1.08 11.53
N ARG A 48 3.84 2.37 11.30
CA ARG A 48 3.70 2.92 9.96
C ARG A 48 5.01 2.89 9.19
N ILE A 49 6.13 3.25 9.83
CA ILE A 49 7.46 3.21 9.19
C ILE A 49 7.84 1.77 8.82
N ARG A 50 7.65 0.80 9.74
CA ARG A 50 7.88 -0.62 9.46
C ARG A 50 7.04 -1.13 8.28
N HIS A 51 5.76 -0.74 8.24
CA HIS A 51 4.87 -1.07 7.13
C HIS A 51 5.35 -0.46 5.81
N SER A 52 5.76 0.81 5.81
CA SER A 52 6.30 1.48 4.61
C SER A 52 7.58 0.82 4.11
N ILE A 53 8.51 0.42 4.99
CA ILE A 53 9.74 -0.29 4.58
C ILE A 53 9.39 -1.58 3.85
N ARG A 54 8.47 -2.39 4.41
CA ARG A 54 8.03 -3.63 3.78
C ARG A 54 7.40 -3.37 2.40
N HIS A 55 6.49 -2.41 2.32
CA HIS A 55 5.79 -2.09 1.08
C HIS A 55 6.74 -1.59 -0.02
N ASN A 56 7.71 -0.76 0.35
CA ASN A 56 8.78 -0.33 -0.53
C ASN A 56 9.63 -1.50 -1.04
N SER A 57 9.94 -2.49 -0.20
CA SER A 57 10.66 -3.69 -0.66
C SER A 57 9.84 -4.46 -1.71
N GLU A 58 8.53 -4.62 -1.47
CA GLU A 58 7.60 -5.24 -2.43
C GLU A 58 7.55 -4.47 -3.76
N HIS A 59 7.56 -3.14 -3.72
CA HIS A 59 7.70 -2.29 -4.91
C HIS A 59 9.05 -2.47 -5.60
N GLY A 60 10.16 -2.50 -4.86
CA GLY A 60 11.50 -2.71 -5.39
C GLY A 60 11.60 -4.01 -6.20
N ASP A 61 11.03 -5.10 -5.68
CA ASP A 61 11.00 -6.38 -6.40
C ASP A 61 10.08 -6.34 -7.63
N SER A 62 8.95 -5.64 -7.53
CA SER A 62 8.05 -5.43 -8.68
C SER A 62 8.73 -4.63 -9.80
N TYR A 63 9.51 -3.59 -9.46
CA TYR A 63 10.28 -2.81 -10.43
C TYR A 63 11.34 -3.66 -11.14
N LYS A 64 12.04 -4.56 -10.43
CA LYS A 64 13.00 -5.48 -11.06
C LYS A 64 12.33 -6.39 -12.08
N THR A 65 11.13 -6.90 -11.78
CA THR A 65 10.37 -7.73 -12.73
C THR A 65 9.96 -6.92 -13.96
N MET A 66 9.38 -5.74 -13.77
CA MET A 66 8.97 -4.88 -14.89
C MET A 66 10.15 -4.41 -15.75
N ALA A 67 11.32 -4.17 -15.14
CA ALA A 67 12.52 -3.83 -15.89
C ALA A 67 12.96 -4.98 -16.81
N ARG A 68 12.93 -6.23 -16.33
CA ARG A 68 13.23 -7.41 -17.16
C ARG A 68 12.24 -7.56 -18.30
N GLU A 69 10.94 -7.39 -18.02
CA GLU A 69 9.90 -7.41 -19.06
C GLU A 69 10.15 -6.31 -20.11
N ALA A 70 10.57 -5.11 -19.69
CA ALA A 70 10.93 -4.04 -20.60
C ALA A 70 12.16 -4.37 -21.47
N GLU A 71 13.19 -5.04 -20.91
CA GLU A 71 14.35 -5.53 -21.67
C GLU A 71 13.94 -6.58 -22.71
N GLU A 72 13.07 -7.53 -22.34
CA GLU A 72 12.53 -8.56 -23.24
C GLU A 72 11.76 -7.94 -24.42
N LEU A 73 11.13 -6.78 -24.20
CA LEU A 73 10.45 -5.98 -25.22
C LEU A 73 11.37 -5.00 -25.97
N SER A 74 12.70 -5.13 -25.84
CA SER A 74 13.71 -4.24 -26.44
C SER A 74 13.64 -2.78 -25.96
N GLY A 75 12.95 -2.52 -24.85
CA GLY A 75 12.78 -1.20 -24.23
C GLY A 75 13.90 -0.85 -23.25
N ASN A 76 15.16 -0.91 -23.67
CA ASN A 76 16.33 -0.76 -22.79
C ASN A 76 16.33 0.54 -21.95
N GLU A 77 15.92 1.66 -22.54
CA GLU A 77 15.84 2.95 -21.81
C GLU A 77 14.73 2.91 -20.74
N ALA A 78 13.57 2.33 -21.06
CA ALA A 78 12.50 2.16 -20.10
C ALA A 78 12.91 1.24 -18.95
N ALA A 79 13.61 0.13 -19.25
CA ALA A 79 14.14 -0.77 -18.25
C ALA A 79 15.10 -0.06 -17.27
N GLN A 80 16.00 0.79 -17.78
CA GLN A 80 16.90 1.58 -16.95
C GLN A 80 16.17 2.56 -16.03
N LEU A 81 15.15 3.26 -16.56
CA LEU A 81 14.33 4.16 -15.76
C LEU A 81 13.55 3.43 -14.66
N ILE A 82 13.00 2.25 -14.96
CA ILE A 82 12.29 1.40 -13.99
C ILE A 82 13.25 0.89 -12.91
N LEU A 83 14.46 0.45 -13.28
CA LEU A 83 15.49 0.04 -12.30
C LEU A 83 15.87 1.20 -11.39
N SER A 84 16.06 2.40 -11.94
CA SER A 84 16.36 3.59 -11.15
C SER A 84 15.25 3.91 -10.14
N ALA A 85 13.98 3.71 -10.50
CA ALA A 85 12.86 3.82 -9.54
C ALA A 85 12.96 2.79 -8.39
N GLY A 86 13.37 1.55 -8.70
CA GLY A 86 13.66 0.52 -7.70
C GLY A 86 14.82 0.90 -6.77
N GLU A 87 15.91 1.44 -7.31
CA GLU A 87 17.06 1.91 -6.53
C GLU A 87 16.69 3.06 -5.58
N MET A 88 15.91 4.03 -6.06
CA MET A 88 15.40 5.11 -5.22
C MET A 88 14.55 4.58 -4.05
N THR A 89 13.79 3.52 -4.29
CA THR A 89 12.98 2.86 -3.25
C THR A 89 13.86 2.18 -2.19
N ALA A 90 14.98 1.58 -2.59
CA ALA A 90 15.97 1.04 -1.64
C ALA A 90 16.58 2.14 -0.77
N ILE A 91 16.96 3.28 -1.36
CA ILE A 91 17.48 4.44 -0.61
C ILE A 91 16.44 4.98 0.37
N GLN A 92 15.15 4.99 0.01
CA GLN A 92 14.09 5.35 0.94
C GLN A 92 14.03 4.39 2.13
N ASN A 93 14.16 3.08 1.89
CA ASN A 93 14.19 2.09 2.97
C ASN A 93 15.35 2.30 3.92
N GLU A 94 16.57 2.51 3.42
CA GLU A 94 17.73 2.80 4.29
C GLU A 94 17.49 4.01 5.20
N ARG A 95 16.86 5.07 4.67
CA ARG A 95 16.54 6.28 5.45
C ARG A 95 15.44 6.01 6.48
N LEU A 96 14.43 5.23 6.12
CA LEU A 96 13.35 4.85 7.02
C LEU A 96 13.84 3.91 8.13
N GLU A 97 14.74 2.98 7.83
CA GLU A 97 15.38 2.10 8.81
C GLU A 97 16.22 2.88 9.81
N LYS A 98 17.01 3.86 9.35
CA LYS A 98 17.74 4.77 10.24
C LYS A 98 16.79 5.56 11.15
N ALA A 99 15.71 6.11 10.58
CA ALA A 99 14.69 6.82 11.37
C ALA A 99 14.01 5.88 12.38
N LEU A 100 13.74 4.63 12.00
CA LEU A 100 13.15 3.62 12.87
C LEU A 100 14.05 3.32 14.07
N ARG A 101 15.36 3.10 13.85
CA ARG A 101 16.34 2.88 14.93
C ARG A 101 16.39 4.04 15.91
N LEU A 102 16.45 5.27 15.41
CA LEU A 102 16.44 6.48 16.24
C LEU A 102 15.16 6.59 17.09
N LEU A 103 14.00 6.26 16.51
CA LEU A 103 12.74 6.22 17.26
C LEU A 103 12.72 5.10 18.29
N GLU A 104 13.30 3.96 18.00
CA GLU A 104 13.40 2.82 18.93
C GLU A 104 14.44 3.03 20.03
N GLY A 105 15.28 4.07 19.92
CA GLY A 105 16.36 4.34 20.86
C GLY A 105 17.54 3.40 20.69
N ILE A 106 17.66 2.77 19.51
CA ILE A 106 18.82 1.97 19.13
C ILE A 106 19.86 2.96 18.61
N ASP A 107 20.85 3.27 19.44
CA ASP A 107 21.94 4.17 19.10
C ASP A 107 23.12 3.33 18.56
N ASP A 108 23.64 3.66 17.38
CA ASP A 108 24.81 2.98 16.77
C ASP A 108 26.14 3.35 17.51
N SER A 109 26.04 3.96 18.70
CA SER A 109 27.16 4.42 19.54
C SER A 109 27.88 3.32 20.32
N ASP A 110 27.30 2.12 20.45
CA ASP A 110 27.84 1.01 21.26
C ASP A 110 28.88 0.15 20.53
N ASP A 111 29.28 0.52 19.30
CA ASP A 111 30.30 -0.18 18.51
C ASP A 111 31.54 0.71 18.27
N ARG A 112 32.16 1.19 19.36
CA ARG A 112 33.55 1.69 19.33
C ARG A 112 34.48 0.68 20.00
N PRO A 113 35.56 0.25 19.30
CA PRO A 113 36.58 -0.63 19.87
C PRO A 113 37.37 0.03 21.00
#